data_AF-A0A227KQN7-F1
#
_entry.id   AF-A0A227KQN7-F1
#
_cell.length_a   1.000
_cell.length_b   1.000
_cell.length_c   1.000
_cell.angle_alpha   90.00
_cell.angle_beta   90.00
_cell.angle_gamma   90.00
#
_symmetry.space_group_name_H-M   'P 1'
#
loop_
_entity.id
_entity.type
_entity.pdbx_description
1 polymer ?
#
loop_
_entity_poly.entity_id
_entity_poly.type
_entity_poly.pdbx_seq_one_letter_code
_entity_poly.pdbx_strand_id
1 'polypeptide(L)'
;MSNYPQFQIQSTIAKDGDYTIPPLTPTEAGTGRLSQQNGWGHENAIPIEQGGIPPHKNDFNGILLLLSQFTVWYQQGGIMNYSALLNYEVGNEVLQNGTKYRCVKVNGPASTVVAPGSNRTYWKNIDVTVPAGAIMAFHNVQMGGTDNRNPIFWGTTQPDTGWVLCDGGSDGKGGVTPNLIDKFVKGSTVENAGKTGGSATLDIPNIAVNGVIGGTTLTIEQLPSHTHSGSTNTTGNHAHTRGSMNITGQIGCDDRAGNIATGCFSSGKQSTHNTSASGGDNAPWGYFQMNAANSWTGETSSNGNHSHTFTLNSVGGGQTHTHTLTANTSISGVSNEPPFYTEAYFMKLPE
;
A
#
# COMPACT_ATOMS: atom_id res chain seq x y z
N MET A 1 42.61 -27.17 -48.25
CA MET A 1 42.45 -28.64 -48.16
C MET A 1 42.24 -28.96 -46.70
N SER A 2 41.16 -29.65 -46.32
CA SER A 2 40.96 -30.01 -44.92
C SER A 2 41.91 -31.14 -44.53
N ASN A 3 42.49 -31.08 -43.32
CA ASN A 3 43.29 -32.17 -42.73
C ASN A 3 42.42 -33.35 -42.25
N TYR A 4 41.15 -33.44 -42.66
CA TYR A 4 40.32 -34.59 -42.36
C TYR A 4 40.93 -35.86 -42.98
N PRO A 5 40.96 -36.98 -42.23
CA PRO A 5 41.42 -38.26 -42.77
C PRO A 5 40.67 -38.61 -44.06
N GLN A 6 41.39 -39.00 -45.11
CA GLN A 6 40.80 -39.42 -46.39
C GLN A 6 39.97 -40.70 -46.26
N PHE A 7 40.29 -41.53 -45.27
CA PHE A 7 39.61 -42.79 -44.97
C PHE A 7 39.35 -42.92 -43.48
N GLN A 8 38.23 -43.56 -43.13
CA GLN A 8 37.83 -43.84 -41.75
C GLN A 8 37.97 -45.33 -41.44
N ILE A 9 38.38 -45.66 -40.22
CA ILE A 9 38.32 -47.04 -39.72
C ILE A 9 36.85 -47.36 -39.40
N GLN A 10 36.27 -48.38 -40.04
CA GLN A 10 34.84 -48.69 -39.90
C GLN A 10 34.52 -49.63 -38.73
N SER A 11 35.52 -50.34 -38.21
CA SER A 11 35.34 -51.29 -37.12
C SER A 11 36.62 -51.45 -36.32
N THR A 12 36.49 -51.84 -35.06
CA THR A 12 37.63 -52.21 -34.23
C THR A 12 38.32 -53.46 -34.81
N ILE A 13 39.63 -53.37 -35.02
CA ILE A 13 40.46 -54.45 -35.57
C ILE A 13 40.65 -55.54 -34.52
N ALA A 14 40.59 -56.81 -34.93
CA ALA A 14 40.81 -57.99 -34.08
C ALA A 14 39.85 -58.12 -32.87
N LYS A 15 38.69 -57.44 -32.90
CA LYS A 15 37.67 -57.49 -31.84
C LYS A 15 37.24 -58.91 -31.46
N ASP A 16 37.05 -59.77 -32.45
CA ASP A 16 36.57 -61.16 -32.28
C ASP A 16 37.69 -62.19 -32.44
N GLY A 17 38.96 -61.75 -32.46
CA GLY A 17 40.13 -62.63 -32.67
C GLY A 17 40.97 -62.81 -31.40
N ASP A 18 41.97 -63.68 -31.47
CA ASP A 18 42.94 -63.82 -30.39
C ASP A 18 43.84 -62.57 -30.33
N TYR A 19 43.93 -61.97 -29.14
CA TYR A 19 44.79 -60.83 -28.87
C TYR A 19 45.40 -60.92 -27.46
N THR A 20 46.52 -60.21 -27.27
CA THR A 20 47.10 -59.97 -25.96
C THR A 20 47.25 -58.46 -25.80
N ILE A 21 46.56 -57.89 -24.80
CA ILE A 21 46.74 -56.48 -24.46
C ILE A 21 48.17 -56.29 -23.95
N PRO A 22 49.00 -55.47 -24.60
CA PRO A 22 50.37 -55.25 -24.17
C PRO A 22 50.36 -54.70 -22.74
N PRO A 23 51.10 -55.29 -21.79
CA PRO A 23 51.18 -54.75 -20.45
C PRO A 23 51.99 -53.44 -20.45
N LEU A 24 51.94 -52.72 -19.33
CA LEU A 24 52.60 -51.43 -19.22
C LEU A 24 54.11 -51.59 -19.36
N THR A 25 54.71 -52.52 -18.60
CA THR A 25 56.16 -52.65 -18.50
C THR A 25 56.73 -53.81 -19.36
N PRO A 26 58.00 -53.72 -19.79
CA PRO A 26 58.67 -54.80 -20.52
C PRO A 26 58.83 -56.08 -19.70
N THR A 27 59.02 -55.94 -18.39
CA THR A 27 59.16 -57.09 -17.46
C THR A 27 57.88 -57.92 -17.41
N GLU A 28 56.72 -57.25 -17.38
CA GLU A 28 55.41 -57.93 -17.43
C GLU A 28 55.14 -58.55 -18.80
N ALA A 29 55.61 -57.94 -19.89
CA ALA A 29 55.43 -58.46 -21.24
C ALA A 29 56.19 -59.78 -21.46
N GLY A 30 57.41 -59.87 -20.90
CA GLY A 30 58.33 -60.97 -21.14
C GLY A 30 59.14 -60.80 -22.42
N THR A 31 60.20 -61.60 -22.55
CA THR A 31 61.18 -61.50 -23.64
C THR A 31 60.54 -61.67 -25.02
N GLY A 32 60.82 -60.75 -25.95
CA GLY A 32 60.31 -60.77 -27.33
C GLY A 32 58.84 -60.38 -27.50
N ARG A 33 58.16 -59.94 -26.43
CA ARG A 33 56.75 -59.50 -26.44
C ARG A 33 56.63 -57.98 -26.44
N LEU A 34 55.50 -57.47 -26.92
CA LEU A 34 55.22 -56.03 -26.96
C LEU A 34 54.87 -55.48 -25.56
N SER A 35 55.47 -54.36 -25.17
CA SER A 35 55.07 -53.58 -23.98
C SER A 35 54.64 -52.16 -24.38
N GLN A 36 53.80 -51.50 -23.57
CA GLN A 36 53.37 -50.13 -23.86
C GLN A 36 54.50 -49.11 -23.70
N GLN A 37 55.41 -49.31 -22.73
CA GLN A 37 56.53 -48.40 -22.47
C GLN A 37 57.61 -48.45 -23.55
N ASN A 38 58.06 -49.65 -23.94
CA ASN A 38 59.21 -49.81 -24.81
C ASN A 38 58.86 -50.29 -26.22
N GLY A 39 57.61 -50.66 -26.48
CA GLY A 39 57.24 -51.31 -27.72
C GLY A 39 57.88 -52.70 -27.83
N TRP A 40 58.35 -53.03 -29.04
CA TRP A 40 59.06 -54.28 -29.33
C TRP A 40 60.51 -54.21 -28.83
N GLY A 41 61.01 -55.32 -28.27
CA GLY A 41 62.35 -55.42 -27.72
C GLY A 41 63.44 -55.53 -28.78
N HIS A 42 64.70 -55.49 -28.34
CA HIS A 42 65.87 -55.71 -29.20
C HIS A 42 65.82 -57.07 -29.89
N GLU A 43 65.32 -58.09 -29.18
CA GLU A 43 65.20 -59.47 -29.64
C GLU A 43 64.36 -59.58 -30.91
N ASN A 44 63.41 -58.66 -31.12
CA ASN A 44 62.56 -58.61 -32.29
C ASN A 44 63.25 -58.02 -33.55
N ALA A 45 64.43 -57.41 -33.38
CA ALA A 45 65.22 -56.84 -34.46
C ALA A 45 66.41 -57.73 -34.87
N ILE A 46 66.66 -58.82 -34.14
CA ILE A 46 67.74 -59.77 -34.43
C ILE A 46 67.25 -60.79 -35.48
N PRO A 47 68.07 -61.19 -36.48
CA PRO A 47 67.75 -62.31 -37.35
C PRO A 47 67.45 -63.59 -36.58
N ILE A 48 66.50 -64.39 -37.06
CA ILE A 48 66.07 -65.64 -36.39
C ILE A 48 67.26 -66.60 -36.21
N GLU A 49 68.13 -66.69 -37.22
CA GLU A 49 69.36 -67.50 -37.18
C GLU A 49 70.39 -67.07 -36.13
N GLN A 50 70.24 -65.86 -35.56
CA GLN A 50 71.09 -65.30 -34.51
C GLN A 50 70.39 -65.28 -33.14
N GLY A 51 69.26 -65.99 -33.00
CA GLY A 51 68.49 -66.06 -31.75
C GLY A 51 67.42 -64.98 -31.59
N GLY A 52 67.07 -64.27 -32.67
CA GLY A 52 65.95 -63.32 -32.65
C GLY A 52 64.59 -63.98 -32.43
N ILE A 53 63.69 -63.23 -31.78
CA ILE A 53 62.32 -63.68 -31.49
C ILE A 53 61.36 -62.89 -32.38
N PRO A 54 60.62 -63.52 -33.30
CA PRO A 54 59.69 -62.80 -34.15
C PRO A 54 58.54 -62.19 -33.33
N PRO A 55 58.06 -60.99 -33.69
CA PRO A 55 56.87 -60.40 -33.09
C PRO A 55 55.66 -61.34 -33.11
N HIS A 56 54.95 -61.43 -31.99
CA HIS A 56 53.80 -62.32 -31.86
C HIS A 56 52.55 -61.70 -32.49
N LYS A 57 51.81 -62.49 -33.28
CA LYS A 57 50.53 -62.10 -33.88
C LYS A 57 49.54 -61.53 -32.84
N ASN A 58 49.43 -62.15 -31.67
CA ASN A 58 48.46 -61.74 -30.66
C ASN A 58 48.76 -60.35 -30.09
N ASP A 59 50.02 -59.96 -30.02
CA ASP A 59 50.42 -58.61 -29.59
C ASP A 59 50.12 -57.56 -30.66
N PHE A 60 50.32 -57.90 -31.95
CA PHE A 60 49.87 -57.05 -33.06
C PHE A 60 48.36 -56.83 -33.01
N ASN A 61 47.60 -57.91 -32.84
CA ASN A 61 46.15 -57.81 -32.69
C ASN A 61 45.78 -56.98 -31.46
N GLY A 62 46.48 -57.12 -30.34
CA GLY A 62 46.22 -56.36 -29.12
C GLY A 62 46.44 -54.86 -29.27
N ILE A 63 47.58 -54.44 -29.86
CA ILE A 63 47.84 -53.01 -30.06
C ILE A 63 46.92 -52.41 -31.13
N LEU A 64 46.63 -53.15 -32.20
CA LEU A 64 45.68 -52.70 -33.23
C LEU A 64 44.27 -52.59 -32.68
N LEU A 65 43.85 -53.51 -31.80
CA LEU A 65 42.58 -53.45 -31.09
C LEU A 65 42.49 -52.17 -30.24
N LEU A 66 43.50 -51.89 -29.41
CA LEU A 66 43.53 -50.69 -28.55
C LEU A 66 43.45 -49.40 -29.38
N LEU A 67 44.29 -49.27 -30.40
CA LEU A 67 44.34 -48.08 -31.24
C LEU A 67 43.06 -47.91 -32.06
N SER A 68 42.58 -48.97 -32.70
CA SER A 68 41.35 -48.89 -33.51
C SER A 68 40.11 -48.66 -32.66
N GLN A 69 40.04 -49.17 -31.43
CA GLN A 69 38.93 -48.90 -30.51
C GLN A 69 38.87 -47.42 -30.17
N PHE A 70 40.02 -46.82 -29.83
CA PHE A 70 40.14 -45.39 -29.58
C PHE A 70 39.77 -44.56 -30.82
N THR A 71 40.31 -44.91 -32.00
CA THR A 71 40.03 -44.21 -33.25
C THR A 71 38.56 -44.26 -33.64
N VAL A 72 37.92 -45.43 -33.58
CA VAL A 72 36.49 -45.58 -33.92
C VAL A 72 35.63 -44.75 -32.96
N TRP A 73 35.92 -44.77 -31.65
CA TRP A 73 35.20 -43.96 -30.67
C TRP A 73 35.27 -42.45 -30.97
N TYR A 74 36.46 -41.93 -31.25
CA TYR A 74 36.62 -40.51 -31.60
C TYR A 74 35.99 -40.15 -32.94
N GLN A 75 36.05 -41.02 -33.95
CA GLN A 75 35.37 -40.80 -35.24
C GLN A 75 33.84 -40.69 -35.08
N GLN A 76 33.27 -41.34 -34.05
CA GLN A 76 31.85 -41.24 -33.71
C GLN A 76 31.50 -39.96 -32.91
N GLY A 77 32.49 -39.11 -32.61
CA GLY A 77 32.31 -37.92 -31.78
C GLY A 77 32.44 -38.18 -30.28
N GLY A 78 33.01 -39.32 -29.89
CA GLY A 78 33.22 -39.68 -28.49
C GLY A 78 34.09 -38.69 -27.72
N ILE A 79 33.70 -38.40 -26.48
CA ILE A 79 34.47 -37.59 -25.52
C ILE A 79 34.83 -38.51 -24.35
N MET A 80 36.07 -38.45 -23.88
CA MET A 80 36.55 -39.32 -22.81
C MET A 80 36.00 -38.89 -21.44
N ASN A 81 35.71 -39.86 -20.58
CA ASN A 81 35.43 -39.57 -19.17
C ASN A 81 36.71 -39.06 -18.49
N TYR A 82 36.53 -38.15 -17.53
CA TYR A 82 37.61 -37.70 -16.68
C TYR A 82 38.19 -38.88 -15.89
N SER A 83 39.51 -38.96 -15.89
CA SER A 83 40.32 -39.85 -15.07
C SER A 83 41.34 -39.03 -14.30
N ALA A 84 41.43 -39.26 -12.99
CA ALA A 84 42.45 -38.66 -12.14
C ALA A 84 43.88 -39.13 -12.46
N LEU A 85 44.03 -40.14 -13.31
CA LEU A 85 45.32 -40.74 -13.69
C LEU A 85 45.95 -40.09 -14.93
N LEU A 86 45.22 -39.22 -15.63
CA LEU A 86 45.69 -38.58 -16.86
C LEU A 86 46.01 -37.10 -16.62
N ASN A 87 46.96 -36.58 -17.39
CA ASN A 87 47.27 -35.14 -17.43
C ASN A 87 46.43 -34.48 -18.53
N TYR A 88 45.89 -33.31 -18.22
CA TYR A 88 45.06 -32.51 -19.12
C TYR A 88 45.67 -31.12 -19.32
N GLU A 89 45.74 -30.73 -20.57
CA GLU A 89 46.14 -29.39 -21.00
C GLU A 89 44.93 -28.46 -21.08
N VAL A 90 45.20 -27.15 -21.09
CA VAL A 90 44.15 -26.15 -21.30
C VAL A 90 43.49 -26.38 -22.66
N GLY A 91 42.16 -26.47 -22.66
CA GLY A 91 41.36 -26.74 -23.84
C GLY A 91 40.93 -28.20 -24.00
N ASN A 92 41.54 -29.15 -23.29
CA ASN A 92 41.06 -30.54 -23.31
C ASN A 92 39.63 -30.64 -22.77
N GLU A 93 38.84 -31.55 -23.35
CA GLU A 93 37.44 -31.75 -22.98
C GLU A 93 37.22 -33.18 -22.46
N VAL A 94 36.43 -33.28 -21.40
CA VAL A 94 36.10 -34.54 -20.73
C VAL A 94 34.65 -34.57 -20.30
N LEU A 95 34.11 -35.76 -20.10
CA LEU A 95 32.83 -35.98 -19.43
C LEU A 95 33.06 -36.33 -17.95
N GLN A 96 32.25 -35.76 -17.07
CA GLN A 96 32.17 -36.17 -15.67
C GLN A 96 30.69 -36.32 -15.32
N ASN A 97 30.27 -37.53 -14.94
CA ASN A 97 28.87 -37.86 -14.63
C ASN A 97 27.89 -37.49 -15.76
N GLY A 98 28.32 -37.59 -17.02
CA GLY A 98 27.50 -37.25 -18.19
C GLY A 98 27.53 -35.77 -18.61
N THR A 99 28.15 -34.89 -17.81
CA THR A 99 28.29 -33.47 -18.12
C THR A 99 29.65 -33.16 -18.74
N LYS A 100 29.66 -32.32 -19.77
CA LYS A 100 30.87 -31.94 -20.52
C LYS A 100 31.59 -30.77 -19.86
N TYR A 101 32.89 -30.94 -19.66
CA TYR A 101 33.78 -29.93 -19.11
C TYR A 101 34.95 -29.66 -20.04
N ARG A 102 35.40 -28.40 -20.07
CA ARG A 102 36.66 -27.97 -20.69
C ARG A 102 37.67 -27.59 -19.61
N CYS A 103 38.87 -28.15 -19.71
CA CYS A 103 40.00 -27.80 -18.87
C CYS A 103 40.41 -26.35 -19.15
N VAL A 104 40.40 -25.49 -18.13
CA VAL A 104 40.79 -24.07 -18.24
C VAL A 104 42.15 -23.78 -17.59
N LYS A 105 42.69 -24.74 -16.84
CA LYS A 105 44.03 -24.70 -16.23
C LYS A 105 44.58 -26.12 -16.16
N VAL A 106 45.88 -26.29 -16.42
CA VAL A 106 46.57 -27.60 -16.39
C VAL A 106 46.18 -28.43 -15.15
N ASN A 107 45.80 -29.68 -15.36
CA ASN A 107 45.22 -30.54 -14.32
C ASN A 107 45.68 -31.99 -14.48
N GLY A 108 45.96 -32.69 -13.38
CA GLY A 108 46.36 -34.10 -13.39
C GLY A 108 47.54 -34.41 -12.47
N PRO A 109 48.03 -35.66 -12.47
CA PRO A 109 49.10 -36.12 -11.59
C PRO A 109 50.41 -35.32 -11.65
N ALA A 110 50.72 -34.71 -12.81
CA ALA A 110 51.91 -33.87 -12.97
C ALA A 110 51.73 -32.43 -12.46
N SER A 111 50.52 -32.05 -12.02
CA SER A 111 50.23 -30.72 -11.47
C SER A 111 49.36 -30.81 -10.22
N THR A 112 48.09 -30.45 -10.31
CA THR A 112 47.08 -30.57 -9.26
C THR A 112 45.96 -31.44 -9.80
N VAL A 113 45.51 -32.42 -9.04
CA VAL A 113 44.38 -33.28 -9.41
C VAL A 113 43.10 -32.65 -8.86
N VAL A 114 42.34 -32.01 -9.74
CA VAL A 114 41.02 -31.43 -9.44
C VAL A 114 39.98 -32.11 -10.33
N ALA A 115 38.92 -32.63 -9.72
CA ALA A 115 37.82 -33.25 -10.46
C ALA A 115 36.93 -32.19 -11.15
N PRO A 116 36.44 -32.42 -12.38
CA PRO A 116 35.47 -31.52 -13.00
C PRO A 116 34.21 -31.32 -12.15
N GLY A 117 33.60 -30.14 -12.25
CA GLY A 117 32.45 -29.73 -11.43
C GLY A 117 32.80 -29.18 -10.04
N SER A 118 33.98 -29.51 -9.49
CA SER A 118 34.36 -29.06 -8.14
C SER A 118 34.92 -27.62 -8.09
N ASN A 119 35.61 -27.17 -9.14
CA ASN A 119 36.25 -25.86 -9.17
C ASN A 119 36.29 -25.25 -10.57
N ARG A 120 35.64 -24.09 -10.73
CA ARG A 120 35.53 -23.38 -12.01
C ARG A 120 36.84 -22.75 -12.51
N THR A 121 37.85 -22.63 -11.66
CA THR A 121 39.21 -22.18 -12.04
C THR A 121 39.99 -23.24 -12.80
N TYR A 122 39.61 -24.52 -12.69
CA TYR A 122 40.24 -25.64 -13.40
C TYR A 122 39.34 -26.21 -14.50
N TRP A 123 38.02 -26.20 -14.30
CA TRP A 123 37.06 -26.81 -15.21
C TRP A 123 35.87 -25.90 -15.49
N LYS A 124 35.63 -25.61 -16.77
CA LYS A 124 34.43 -24.91 -17.22
C LYS A 124 33.41 -25.95 -17.70
N ASN A 125 32.22 -25.99 -17.09
CA ASN A 125 31.08 -26.71 -17.66
C ASN A 125 30.71 -26.02 -18.98
N ILE A 126 30.65 -26.79 -20.07
CA ILE A 126 30.36 -26.27 -21.41
C ILE A 126 28.97 -26.66 -21.92
N ASP A 127 28.23 -27.47 -21.16
CA ASP A 127 26.81 -27.71 -21.38
C ASP A 127 25.94 -26.60 -20.73
N VAL A 128 26.45 -25.98 -19.66
CA VAL A 128 25.78 -24.84 -19.00
C VAL A 128 26.01 -23.56 -19.79
N THR A 129 25.01 -23.17 -20.57
CA THR A 129 24.96 -21.88 -21.28
C THR A 129 24.34 -20.78 -20.42
N VAL A 130 23.60 -21.16 -19.35
CA VAL A 130 22.89 -20.23 -18.46
C VAL A 130 23.20 -20.55 -16.99
N PRO A 131 23.74 -19.61 -16.18
CA PRO A 131 24.01 -19.84 -14.76
C PRO A 131 22.75 -20.16 -13.93
N ALA A 132 22.91 -20.94 -12.86
CA ALA A 132 21.84 -21.17 -11.90
C ALA A 132 21.39 -19.86 -11.22
N GLY A 133 20.09 -19.74 -10.96
CA GLY A 133 19.45 -18.53 -10.44
C GLY A 133 19.13 -17.48 -11.52
N ALA A 134 19.58 -17.68 -12.77
CA ALA A 134 19.13 -16.85 -13.88
C ALA A 134 17.62 -17.03 -14.08
N ILE A 135 16.92 -15.92 -14.30
CA ILE A 135 15.50 -15.89 -14.61
C ILE A 135 15.37 -15.44 -16.06
N MET A 136 14.63 -16.21 -16.86
CA MET A 136 14.39 -15.93 -18.27
C MET A 136 12.90 -15.97 -18.57
N ALA A 137 12.48 -15.07 -19.46
CA ALA A 137 11.12 -14.96 -19.92
C ALA A 137 10.96 -15.69 -21.26
N PHE A 138 9.86 -16.42 -21.42
CA PHE A 138 9.56 -17.19 -22.63
C PHE A 138 8.11 -16.98 -23.07
N HIS A 139 7.91 -16.59 -24.32
CA HIS A 139 6.58 -16.25 -24.86
C HIS A 139 5.76 -17.46 -25.34
N ASN A 140 6.41 -18.52 -25.86
CA ASN A 140 5.74 -19.72 -26.40
C ASN A 140 6.34 -20.98 -25.78
N VAL A 141 6.04 -21.19 -24.50
CA VAL A 141 6.53 -22.31 -23.70
C VAL A 141 5.34 -23.09 -23.17
N GLN A 142 5.41 -24.42 -23.25
CA GLN A 142 4.40 -25.29 -22.65
C GLN A 142 4.84 -25.72 -21.25
N MET A 143 3.86 -26.02 -20.40
CA MET A 143 4.10 -26.49 -19.04
C MET A 143 4.13 -28.02 -19.02
N GLY A 144 5.11 -28.60 -18.31
CA GLY A 144 5.21 -30.03 -18.10
C GLY A 144 6.05 -30.38 -16.87
N GLY A 145 6.43 -31.66 -16.78
CA GLY A 145 7.19 -32.19 -15.65
C GLY A 145 6.35 -32.29 -14.38
N THR A 146 7.02 -32.33 -13.23
CA THR A 146 6.34 -32.44 -11.93
C THR A 146 5.55 -31.16 -11.66
N ASP A 147 4.29 -31.30 -11.25
CA ASP A 147 3.36 -30.21 -10.95
C ASP A 147 3.13 -29.21 -12.10
N ASN A 148 3.51 -29.56 -13.34
CA ASN A 148 3.49 -28.65 -14.51
C ASN A 148 4.30 -27.37 -14.31
N ARG A 149 5.45 -27.47 -13.62
CA ARG A 149 6.31 -26.31 -13.31
C ARG A 149 7.60 -26.28 -14.09
N ASN A 150 7.83 -27.20 -15.01
CA ASN A 150 9.02 -27.24 -15.87
C ASN A 150 8.66 -26.80 -17.30
N PRO A 151 9.52 -26.04 -17.98
CA PRO A 151 9.27 -25.60 -19.33
C PRO A 151 9.49 -26.75 -20.32
N ILE A 152 8.59 -26.88 -21.28
CA ILE A 152 8.84 -27.55 -22.55
C ILE A 152 9.11 -26.44 -23.57
N PHE A 153 10.39 -26.24 -23.89
CA PHE A 153 10.82 -25.17 -24.79
C PHE A 153 10.28 -25.34 -26.21
N TRP A 154 10.14 -24.22 -26.92
CA TRP A 154 9.63 -24.25 -28.29
C TRP A 154 10.53 -25.12 -29.18
N GLY A 155 9.93 -26.14 -29.79
CA GLY A 155 10.61 -27.09 -30.68
C GLY A 155 11.08 -28.35 -29.98
N THR A 156 10.90 -28.46 -28.65
CA THR A 156 11.12 -29.68 -27.89
C THR A 156 9.80 -30.30 -27.46
N THR A 157 9.85 -31.56 -26.99
CA THR A 157 8.67 -32.31 -26.54
C THR A 157 8.79 -32.79 -25.10
N GLN A 158 9.93 -32.56 -24.46
CA GLN A 158 10.23 -33.04 -23.11
C GLN A 158 10.40 -31.85 -22.17
N PRO A 159 9.90 -31.95 -20.93
CA PRO A 159 10.10 -30.92 -19.92
C PRO A 159 11.57 -30.86 -19.50
N ASP A 160 12.12 -29.66 -19.40
CA ASP A 160 13.47 -29.44 -18.89
C ASP A 160 13.43 -29.22 -17.37
N THR A 161 13.74 -30.28 -16.61
CA THR A 161 13.77 -30.24 -15.14
C THR A 161 14.92 -29.41 -14.57
N GLY A 162 15.83 -28.92 -15.44
CA GLY A 162 16.85 -27.94 -15.06
C GLY A 162 16.28 -26.53 -14.85
N TRP A 163 14.98 -26.32 -15.05
CA TRP A 163 14.28 -25.05 -14.89
C TRP A 163 12.99 -25.23 -14.11
N VAL A 164 12.55 -24.19 -13.41
CA VAL A 164 11.28 -24.20 -12.66
C VAL A 164 10.57 -22.86 -12.77
N LEU A 165 9.24 -22.89 -12.83
CA LEU A 165 8.39 -21.70 -12.95
C LEU A 165 8.59 -20.77 -11.75
N CYS A 166 8.71 -19.46 -12.01
CA CYS A 166 8.77 -18.41 -11.00
C CYS A 166 7.38 -18.08 -10.43
N ASP A 167 6.81 -19.01 -9.68
CA ASP A 167 5.47 -18.92 -9.08
C ASP A 167 5.48 -18.82 -7.54
N GLY A 168 6.66 -18.82 -6.92
CA GLY A 168 6.78 -18.82 -5.45
C GLY A 168 6.85 -20.22 -4.83
N GLY A 169 6.66 -21.28 -5.62
CA GLY A 169 6.72 -22.66 -5.14
C GLY A 169 8.15 -23.14 -4.90
N SER A 170 8.28 -24.34 -4.34
CA SER A 170 9.58 -24.97 -4.05
C SER A 170 10.44 -25.13 -5.31
N ASP A 171 11.76 -25.02 -5.16
CA ASP A 171 12.73 -25.30 -6.22
C ASP A 171 13.15 -26.79 -6.31
N GLY A 172 12.59 -27.66 -5.44
CA GLY A 172 12.96 -29.07 -5.36
C GLY A 172 14.33 -29.35 -4.73
N LYS A 173 15.02 -28.32 -4.24
CA LYS A 173 16.37 -28.37 -3.65
C LYS A 173 16.41 -27.74 -2.24
N GLY A 174 15.25 -27.52 -1.61
CA GLY A 174 15.12 -26.96 -0.26
C GLY A 174 14.95 -25.45 -0.22
N GLY A 175 14.88 -24.78 -1.38
CA GLY A 175 14.55 -23.37 -1.52
C GLY A 175 13.19 -23.14 -2.18
N VAL A 176 12.96 -21.87 -2.54
CA VAL A 176 11.76 -21.42 -3.25
C VAL A 176 12.15 -20.57 -4.46
N THR A 177 11.29 -20.60 -5.46
CA THR A 177 11.37 -19.68 -6.60
C THR A 177 10.82 -18.32 -6.21
N PRO A 178 11.25 -17.21 -6.84
CA PRO A 178 10.53 -15.95 -6.72
C PRO A 178 9.15 -16.09 -7.40
N ASN A 179 8.14 -15.40 -6.89
CA ASN A 179 6.84 -15.31 -7.56
C ASN A 179 6.82 -14.07 -8.46
N LEU A 180 6.84 -14.28 -9.77
CA LEU A 180 6.79 -13.25 -10.81
C LEU A 180 5.48 -13.26 -11.62
N ILE A 181 4.52 -14.10 -11.24
CA ILE A 181 3.20 -14.13 -11.89
C ILE A 181 2.52 -12.77 -11.66
N ASP A 182 2.05 -12.17 -12.76
CA ASP A 182 1.39 -10.86 -12.80
C ASP A 182 2.22 -9.73 -12.15
N LYS A 183 3.55 -9.78 -12.30
CA LYS A 183 4.47 -8.76 -11.76
C LYS A 183 5.41 -8.21 -12.81
N PHE A 184 5.66 -6.90 -12.72
CA PHE A 184 6.74 -6.25 -13.44
C PHE A 184 8.07 -6.41 -12.69
N VAL A 185 9.14 -6.64 -13.46
CA VAL A 185 10.49 -6.78 -12.92
C VAL A 185 11.13 -5.40 -12.76
N LYS A 186 11.64 -5.13 -11.55
CA LYS A 186 12.44 -3.94 -11.24
C LYS A 186 13.91 -4.31 -11.11
N GLY A 187 14.78 -3.53 -11.77
CA GLY A 187 16.22 -3.67 -11.60
C GLY A 187 16.65 -3.45 -10.14
N SER A 188 17.44 -4.38 -9.60
CA SER A 188 17.92 -4.30 -8.22
C SER A 188 19.00 -3.23 -8.06
N THR A 189 19.02 -2.56 -6.91
CA THR A 189 20.23 -1.90 -6.42
C THR A 189 21.21 -2.95 -5.88
N VAL A 190 22.47 -2.58 -5.67
CA VAL A 190 23.47 -3.50 -5.08
C VAL A 190 23.03 -3.98 -3.69
N GLU A 191 22.48 -3.09 -2.87
CA GLU A 191 21.98 -3.41 -1.51
C GLU A 191 20.79 -4.38 -1.50
N ASN A 192 20.02 -4.41 -2.58
CA ASN A 192 18.84 -5.25 -2.70
C ASN A 192 19.08 -6.54 -3.48
N ALA A 193 20.31 -6.79 -3.94
CA ALA A 193 20.66 -8.00 -4.66
C ALA A 193 20.32 -9.25 -3.82
N GLY A 194 19.54 -10.17 -4.40
CA GLY A 194 19.10 -11.40 -3.74
C GLY A 194 17.89 -11.25 -2.82
N LYS A 195 17.35 -10.04 -2.63
CA LYS A 195 16.09 -9.83 -1.90
C LYS A 195 14.89 -9.99 -2.85
N THR A 196 13.78 -10.52 -2.34
CA THR A 196 12.54 -10.68 -3.11
C THR A 196 11.51 -9.62 -2.68
N GLY A 197 10.95 -8.89 -3.64
CA GLY A 197 9.79 -8.01 -3.42
C GLY A 197 10.08 -6.52 -3.28
N GLY A 198 9.01 -5.77 -3.07
CA GLY A 198 8.97 -4.32 -2.94
C GLY A 198 7.57 -3.80 -3.29
N SER A 199 7.21 -2.64 -2.77
CA SER A 199 6.03 -1.90 -3.20
C SER A 199 6.45 -0.53 -3.71
N ALA A 200 5.69 0.02 -4.66
CA ALA A 200 5.81 1.42 -5.04
C ALA A 200 4.59 2.15 -4.48
N THR A 201 4.82 3.28 -3.81
CA THR A 201 3.75 4.21 -3.46
C THR A 201 3.37 4.97 -4.72
N LEU A 202 2.07 5.01 -5.04
CA LEU A 202 1.54 5.87 -6.10
C LEU A 202 1.09 7.19 -5.47
N ASP A 203 1.89 8.24 -5.64
CA ASP A 203 1.53 9.58 -5.19
C ASP A 203 0.59 10.24 -6.21
N ILE A 204 -0.65 10.52 -5.80
CA ILE A 204 -1.66 11.25 -6.59
C ILE A 204 -1.84 12.64 -5.95
N PRO A 205 -1.11 13.67 -6.41
CA PRO A 205 -1.01 14.94 -5.68
C PRO A 205 -2.32 15.73 -5.61
N ASN A 206 -3.21 15.56 -6.58
CA ASN A 206 -4.48 16.28 -6.66
C ASN A 206 -5.63 15.31 -6.93
N ILE A 207 -6.42 14.99 -5.90
CA ILE A 207 -7.70 14.29 -6.06
C ILE A 207 -8.86 15.26 -5.83
N ALA A 208 -9.73 15.40 -6.83
CA ALA A 208 -11.01 16.08 -6.65
C ALA A 208 -11.97 15.11 -5.94
N VAL A 209 -12.47 15.51 -4.77
CA VAL A 209 -13.43 14.69 -4.01
C VAL A 209 -14.77 15.40 -3.95
N ASN A 210 -15.78 14.79 -4.56
CA ASN A 210 -17.16 15.25 -4.45
C ASN A 210 -17.77 14.64 -3.17
N GLY A 211 -18.27 15.49 -2.27
CA GLY A 211 -18.93 15.06 -1.04
C GLY A 211 -20.09 15.99 -0.71
N VAL A 212 -21.01 15.50 0.11
CA VAL A 212 -22.11 16.30 0.63
C VAL A 212 -21.70 16.80 2.01
N ILE A 213 -21.82 18.11 2.23
CA ILE A 213 -21.71 18.68 3.58
C ILE A 213 -23.10 18.55 4.21
N GLY A 214 -23.21 17.82 5.32
CA GLY A 214 -24.46 17.66 6.05
C GLY A 214 -24.97 19.00 6.62
N GLY A 215 -26.27 19.07 6.88
CA GLY A 215 -26.85 20.20 7.60
C GLY A 215 -26.31 20.29 9.02
N THR A 216 -26.10 21.51 9.52
CA THR A 216 -25.67 21.76 10.91
C THR A 216 -26.77 22.51 11.65
N THR A 217 -27.24 21.94 12.76
CA THR A 217 -28.15 22.64 13.68
C THR A 217 -27.33 23.47 14.66
N LEU A 218 -27.60 24.77 14.74
CA LEU A 218 -26.89 25.68 15.65
C LEU A 218 -27.38 25.50 17.09
N THR A 219 -26.46 25.48 18.05
CA THR A 219 -26.78 25.60 19.48
C THR A 219 -27.06 27.06 19.86
N ILE A 220 -27.67 27.30 21.03
CA ILE A 220 -27.90 28.65 21.55
C ILE A 220 -26.59 29.46 21.55
N GLU A 221 -25.50 28.85 21.99
CA GLU A 221 -24.18 29.49 22.04
C GLU A 221 -23.61 29.90 20.66
N GLN A 222 -23.99 29.19 19.59
CA GLN A 222 -23.56 29.48 18.22
C GLN A 222 -24.45 30.52 17.53
N LEU A 223 -25.66 30.76 18.05
CA LEU A 223 -26.49 31.86 17.56
C LEU A 223 -25.81 33.21 17.87
N PRO A 224 -25.99 34.22 16.99
CA PRO A 224 -25.55 35.58 17.28
C PRO A 224 -26.12 36.09 18.61
N SER A 225 -25.27 36.73 19.43
CA SER A 225 -25.70 37.30 20.71
C SER A 225 -26.69 38.45 20.48
N HIS A 226 -27.84 38.39 21.13
CA HIS A 226 -28.86 39.44 21.06
C HIS A 226 -29.59 39.60 22.41
N THR A 227 -30.18 40.77 22.63
CA THR A 227 -30.98 41.12 23.82
C THR A 227 -32.27 41.82 23.40
N HIS A 228 -33.26 41.82 24.29
CA HIS A 228 -34.50 42.56 24.14
C HIS A 228 -34.65 43.54 25.31
N SER A 229 -35.18 44.72 25.01
CA SER A 229 -35.63 45.69 26.00
C SER A 229 -37.10 46.02 25.79
N GLY A 230 -37.78 46.37 26.88
CA GLY A 230 -39.19 46.78 26.86
C GLY A 230 -39.51 47.78 27.97
N SER A 231 -40.64 48.46 27.82
CA SER A 231 -41.16 49.40 28.82
C SER A 231 -42.68 49.24 28.96
N THR A 232 -43.19 49.56 30.16
CA THR A 232 -44.63 49.71 30.37
C THR A 232 -45.08 51.12 29.96
N ASN A 233 -46.31 51.24 29.42
CA ASN A 233 -46.88 52.54 29.11
C ASN A 233 -47.40 53.24 30.38
N THR A 234 -47.61 54.56 30.29
CA THR A 234 -47.95 55.43 31.42
C THR A 234 -49.47 55.58 31.62
N THR A 235 -50.27 54.62 31.16
CA THR A 235 -51.72 54.79 31.10
C THR A 235 -52.38 54.40 32.43
N GLY A 236 -52.68 55.40 33.24
CA GLY A 236 -53.43 55.25 34.51
C GLY A 236 -53.75 56.57 35.23
N ASN A 237 -53.41 57.72 34.66
CA ASN A 237 -53.64 59.02 35.29
C ASN A 237 -55.11 59.43 35.20
N HIS A 238 -55.72 59.74 36.35
CA HIS A 238 -56.94 60.53 36.40
C HIS A 238 -56.92 61.39 37.65
N ALA A 239 -57.45 62.60 37.53
CA ALA A 239 -57.63 63.55 38.62
C ALA A 239 -59.12 63.67 38.96
N HIS A 240 -59.43 63.78 40.24
CA HIS A 240 -60.78 64.12 40.70
C HIS A 240 -60.81 65.59 41.10
N THR A 241 -61.64 66.38 40.41
CA THR A 241 -61.97 67.74 40.83
C THR A 241 -63.13 67.69 41.83
N ARG A 242 -63.48 68.82 42.46
CA ARG A 242 -64.60 68.96 43.41
C ARG A 242 -65.99 68.51 42.90
N GLY A 243 -66.09 68.04 41.65
CA GLY A 243 -67.34 67.66 41.01
C GLY A 243 -68.26 68.85 40.76
N SER A 244 -69.48 68.59 40.27
CA SER A 244 -70.50 69.60 39.99
C SER A 244 -71.53 69.78 41.12
N MET A 245 -71.36 69.09 42.25
CA MET A 245 -72.32 69.15 43.36
C MET A 245 -72.14 70.43 44.17
N ASN A 246 -73.07 71.37 44.00
CA ASN A 246 -73.14 72.58 44.81
C ASN A 246 -74.04 72.34 46.03
N ILE A 247 -73.49 72.48 47.23
CA ILE A 247 -74.28 72.40 48.47
C ILE A 247 -74.93 73.76 48.70
N THR A 248 -76.26 73.81 48.61
CA THR A 248 -77.06 75.00 48.88
C THR A 248 -78.08 74.73 49.99
N GLY A 249 -78.43 75.78 50.73
CA GLY A 249 -79.39 75.68 51.83
C GLY A 249 -79.73 77.05 52.38
N GLN A 250 -80.83 77.15 53.14
CA GLN A 250 -81.24 78.37 53.80
C GLN A 250 -81.56 78.08 55.26
N ILE A 251 -81.05 78.91 56.16
CA ILE A 251 -81.42 78.94 57.57
C ILE A 251 -81.81 80.36 57.90
N GLY A 252 -82.98 80.56 58.49
CA GLY A 252 -83.39 81.93 58.69
C GLY A 252 -82.79 82.58 59.93
N CYS A 253 -82.79 83.91 59.89
CA CYS A 253 -82.11 84.75 60.85
C CYS A 253 -82.95 85.99 61.13
N ASP A 254 -82.80 86.54 62.33
CA ASP A 254 -83.42 87.80 62.69
C ASP A 254 -83.13 88.89 61.64
N ASP A 255 -84.09 89.78 61.39
CA ASP A 255 -84.00 90.79 60.33
C ASP A 255 -82.83 91.78 60.56
N ARG A 256 -82.37 91.92 61.82
CA ARG A 256 -81.18 92.71 62.18
C ARG A 256 -79.88 91.93 62.02
N ALA A 257 -79.92 90.60 61.95
CA ALA A 257 -78.76 89.72 61.77
C ALA A 257 -78.44 89.41 60.30
N GLY A 258 -79.26 89.83 59.33
CA GLY A 258 -79.00 89.56 57.90
C GLY A 258 -77.64 90.05 57.39
N ASN A 259 -77.09 91.13 57.94
CA ASN A 259 -75.88 91.78 57.40
C ASN A 259 -74.54 91.10 57.78
N ILE A 260 -74.55 89.99 58.53
CA ILE A 260 -73.32 89.30 58.98
C ILE A 260 -72.93 88.07 58.13
N ALA A 261 -73.64 87.78 57.04
CA ALA A 261 -73.32 86.65 56.16
C ALA A 261 -71.96 86.83 55.45
N THR A 262 -71.11 85.80 55.44
CA THR A 262 -69.77 85.82 54.81
C THR A 262 -69.37 84.45 54.24
N GLY A 263 -68.33 84.42 53.41
CA GLY A 263 -67.82 83.21 52.76
C GLY A 263 -68.86 82.59 51.83
N CYS A 264 -69.23 81.33 52.08
CA CYS A 264 -70.27 80.65 51.33
C CYS A 264 -71.70 81.06 51.73
N PHE A 265 -71.89 81.96 52.71
CA PHE A 265 -73.21 82.45 53.11
C PHE A 265 -73.48 83.86 52.59
N SER A 266 -74.73 84.10 52.15
CA SER A 266 -75.25 85.40 51.71
C SER A 266 -76.61 85.66 52.37
N SER A 267 -77.09 86.91 52.42
CA SER A 267 -78.38 87.23 53.05
C SER A 267 -79.52 87.46 52.06
N GLY A 268 -80.71 87.01 52.42
CA GLY A 268 -81.96 87.17 51.65
C GLY A 268 -83.16 87.48 52.56
N LYS A 269 -84.31 87.79 51.96
CA LYS A 269 -85.58 88.08 52.67
C LYS A 269 -86.72 87.27 52.08
N GLN A 270 -87.64 86.77 52.90
CA GLN A 270 -88.81 86.00 52.44
C GLN A 270 -90.11 86.52 53.06
N SER A 271 -91.11 86.80 52.23
CA SER A 271 -92.39 87.42 52.63
C SER A 271 -93.54 86.42 52.85
N THR A 272 -93.37 85.15 52.48
CA THR A 272 -94.44 84.14 52.42
C THR A 272 -94.59 83.25 53.65
N HIS A 273 -93.62 83.23 54.58
CA HIS A 273 -93.64 82.33 55.74
C HIS A 273 -93.44 83.10 57.05
N ASN A 274 -94.51 83.73 57.54
CA ASN A 274 -94.53 84.39 58.84
C ASN A 274 -94.69 83.33 59.96
N THR A 275 -93.57 82.78 60.44
CA THR A 275 -93.53 81.92 61.62
C THR A 275 -92.90 82.62 62.82
N SER A 276 -92.90 83.96 62.84
CA SER A 276 -92.46 84.71 64.02
C SER A 276 -93.42 84.40 65.18
N ALA A 277 -92.88 83.86 66.28
CA ALA A 277 -93.64 83.48 67.46
C ALA A 277 -94.27 84.67 68.22
N SER A 278 -94.18 85.89 67.67
CA SER A 278 -94.85 87.09 68.16
C SER A 278 -94.86 88.15 67.05
N GLY A 279 -95.79 88.00 66.10
CA GLY A 279 -95.99 88.93 64.98
C GLY A 279 -96.45 90.31 65.46
N GLY A 280 -95.52 91.27 65.51
CA GLY A 280 -95.79 92.63 65.98
C GLY A 280 -95.63 93.75 64.95
N ASP A 281 -94.90 93.57 63.84
CA ASP A 281 -94.44 94.70 63.00
C ASP A 281 -94.55 94.53 61.48
N ASN A 282 -95.14 93.44 60.98
CA ASN A 282 -95.35 93.17 59.54
C ASN A 282 -94.08 93.20 58.66
N ALA A 283 -92.87 93.10 59.24
CA ALA A 283 -91.61 93.08 58.49
C ALA A 283 -91.29 91.68 57.92
N PRO A 284 -90.74 91.58 56.68
CA PRO A 284 -90.32 90.28 56.12
C PRO A 284 -89.05 89.75 56.81
N TRP A 285 -89.02 88.45 57.11
CA TRP A 285 -87.90 87.79 57.82
C TRP A 285 -86.66 87.60 56.94
N GLY A 286 -85.48 87.69 57.55
CA GLY A 286 -84.19 87.45 56.91
C GLY A 286 -83.80 85.97 56.89
N TYR A 287 -82.94 85.58 55.96
CA TYR A 287 -82.27 84.28 56.01
C TYR A 287 -80.83 84.33 55.50
N PHE A 288 -80.01 83.42 56.01
CA PHE A 288 -78.71 83.12 55.44
C PHE A 288 -78.84 82.00 54.41
N GLN A 289 -78.43 82.29 53.19
CA GLN A 289 -78.33 81.35 52.09
C GLN A 289 -76.90 80.85 51.97
N MET A 290 -76.70 79.55 52.18
CA MET A 290 -75.48 78.85 51.86
C MET A 290 -75.42 78.57 50.35
N ASN A 291 -74.29 78.89 49.75
CA ASN A 291 -73.87 78.49 48.42
C ASN A 291 -72.36 78.16 48.47
N ALA A 292 -72.04 76.88 48.62
CA ALA A 292 -70.66 76.41 48.81
C ALA A 292 -69.72 76.80 47.65
N ALA A 293 -70.25 76.95 46.43
CA ALA A 293 -69.49 77.37 45.25
C ALA A 293 -68.83 78.76 45.42
N ASN A 294 -69.35 79.62 46.29
CA ASN A 294 -68.83 80.98 46.45
C ASN A 294 -67.48 81.05 47.17
N SER A 295 -67.04 80.02 47.93
CA SER A 295 -65.75 80.09 48.63
C SER A 295 -65.00 78.76 48.83
N TRP A 296 -65.49 77.61 48.35
CA TRP A 296 -64.80 76.32 48.53
C TRP A 296 -63.68 76.07 47.50
N THR A 297 -62.43 75.95 47.95
CA THR A 297 -61.27 75.52 47.14
C THR A 297 -60.69 74.15 47.58
N GLY A 298 -60.28 73.30 46.61
CA GLY A 298 -59.59 72.02 46.81
C GLY A 298 -59.51 71.13 45.55
N GLU A 299 -58.34 70.53 45.28
CA GLU A 299 -58.07 69.46 44.28
C GLU A 299 -57.00 68.50 44.84
N THR A 300 -57.05 67.20 44.51
CA THR A 300 -55.97 66.23 44.82
C THR A 300 -54.93 66.16 43.69
N SER A 301 -53.62 66.24 44.00
CA SER A 301 -52.56 66.31 42.98
C SER A 301 -52.27 64.97 42.27
N SER A 302 -51.75 65.05 41.05
CA SER A 302 -51.44 63.92 40.16
C SER A 302 -50.02 63.34 40.35
N ASN A 303 -49.48 63.32 41.57
CA ASN A 303 -48.13 62.80 41.80
C ASN A 303 -48.12 61.26 41.91
N GLY A 304 -48.04 60.59 40.76
CA GLY A 304 -47.91 59.12 40.67
C GLY A 304 -47.30 58.59 39.37
N ASN A 305 -46.71 59.47 38.53
CA ASN A 305 -46.30 59.10 37.18
C ASN A 305 -44.87 58.52 37.14
N HIS A 306 -44.74 57.20 36.98
CA HIS A 306 -43.47 56.59 36.61
C HIS A 306 -43.67 55.38 35.69
N SER A 307 -42.65 55.09 34.89
CA SER A 307 -42.59 53.90 34.03
C SER A 307 -41.47 52.99 34.53
N HIS A 308 -41.60 51.69 34.29
CA HIS A 308 -40.54 50.74 34.54
C HIS A 308 -39.95 50.28 33.21
N THR A 309 -38.63 50.34 33.11
CA THR A 309 -37.87 49.66 32.06
C THR A 309 -37.35 48.35 32.61
N PHE A 310 -37.46 47.28 31.84
CA PHE A 310 -36.76 46.04 32.13
C PHE A 310 -35.95 45.62 30.91
N THR A 311 -34.78 45.03 31.18
CA THR A 311 -33.86 44.53 30.17
C THR A 311 -33.59 43.07 30.48
N LEU A 312 -33.68 42.22 29.45
CA LEU A 312 -33.33 40.81 29.57
C LEU A 312 -31.85 40.62 29.25
N ASN A 313 -31.21 39.64 29.90
CA ASN A 313 -29.83 39.31 29.59
C ASN A 313 -29.70 38.87 28.12
N SER A 314 -28.56 39.16 27.51
CA SER A 314 -28.27 38.69 26.16
C SER A 314 -28.26 37.16 26.11
N VAL A 315 -28.86 36.61 25.06
CA VAL A 315 -28.83 35.17 24.75
C VAL A 315 -28.06 34.98 23.45
N GLY A 316 -27.29 33.90 23.38
CA GLY A 316 -26.39 33.60 22.27
C GLY A 316 -24.96 34.11 22.50
N GLY A 317 -23.99 33.42 21.89
CA GLY A 317 -22.55 33.67 22.11
C GLY A 317 -21.75 33.91 20.84
N GLY A 318 -22.34 33.70 19.65
CA GLY A 318 -21.63 33.82 18.37
C GLY A 318 -20.45 32.85 18.22
N GLN A 319 -20.47 31.72 18.93
CA GLN A 319 -19.37 30.75 18.87
C GLN A 319 -19.24 30.12 17.48
N THR A 320 -18.01 29.76 17.11
CA THR A 320 -17.75 29.03 15.87
C THR A 320 -18.41 27.65 15.91
N HIS A 321 -18.76 27.15 14.73
CA HIS A 321 -19.24 25.79 14.56
C HIS A 321 -18.50 25.11 13.41
N THR A 322 -18.53 23.78 13.41
CA THR A 322 -17.90 22.96 12.39
C THR A 322 -18.95 22.24 11.56
N HIS A 323 -18.57 21.91 10.33
CA HIS A 323 -19.29 20.97 9.49
C HIS A 323 -18.45 19.72 9.35
N THR A 324 -19.08 18.56 9.43
CA THR A 324 -18.42 17.30 9.08
C THR A 324 -18.61 17.04 7.59
N LEU A 325 -17.50 17.01 6.84
CA LEU A 325 -17.49 16.49 5.48
C LEU A 325 -17.33 14.96 5.54
N THR A 326 -18.32 14.24 5.01
CA THR A 326 -18.16 12.82 4.70
C THR A 326 -17.84 12.69 3.21
N ALA A 327 -16.62 12.25 2.91
CA ALA A 327 -16.09 12.11 1.57
C ALA A 327 -15.67 10.65 1.33
N ASN A 328 -15.64 10.23 0.06
CA ASN A 328 -15.17 8.90 -0.32
C ASN A 328 -13.73 8.68 0.18
N THR A 329 -13.52 7.62 0.96
CA THR A 329 -12.23 7.29 1.60
C THR A 329 -11.35 6.37 0.75
N SER A 330 -11.81 5.98 -0.44
CA SER A 330 -11.05 5.11 -1.34
C SER A 330 -11.25 5.50 -2.79
N ILE A 331 -10.17 5.41 -3.56
CA ILE A 331 -10.19 5.47 -5.02
C ILE A 331 -10.19 4.02 -5.50
N SER A 332 -11.29 3.58 -6.11
CA SER A 332 -11.39 2.27 -6.73
C SER A 332 -11.21 2.38 -8.25
N GLY A 333 -10.66 1.34 -8.90
CA GLY A 333 -10.61 1.27 -10.37
C GLY A 333 -9.44 2.01 -11.02
N VAL A 334 -8.41 2.38 -10.25
CA VAL A 334 -7.14 2.84 -10.84
C VAL A 334 -6.40 1.62 -11.36
N SER A 335 -6.35 1.45 -12.68
CA SER A 335 -5.40 0.56 -13.35
C SER A 335 -4.26 1.42 -13.90
N ASN A 336 -3.03 1.06 -13.54
CA ASN A 336 -1.80 1.72 -14.01
C ASN A 336 -0.95 0.79 -14.87
N GLU A 337 -1.54 -0.29 -15.39
CA GLU A 337 -0.82 -1.29 -16.15
C GLU A 337 -0.64 -0.84 -17.61
N PRO A 338 0.60 -0.58 -18.07
CA PRO A 338 0.86 -0.27 -19.47
C PRO A 338 0.59 -1.51 -20.34
N PRO A 339 0.38 -1.39 -21.67
CA PRO A 339 0.29 -2.55 -22.55
C PRO A 339 1.49 -3.49 -22.34
N PHE A 340 1.20 -4.77 -22.09
CA PHE A 340 2.21 -5.78 -21.77
C PHE A 340 2.02 -7.04 -22.61
N TYR A 341 3.12 -7.78 -22.80
CA TYR A 341 3.08 -9.17 -23.28
C TYR A 341 3.07 -10.11 -22.08
N THR A 342 2.39 -11.24 -22.21
CA THR A 342 2.42 -12.31 -21.22
C THR A 342 3.52 -13.30 -21.58
N GLU A 343 4.52 -13.43 -20.71
CA GLU A 343 5.62 -14.39 -20.85
C GLU A 343 5.74 -15.19 -19.56
N ALA A 344 6.10 -16.46 -19.66
CA ALA A 344 6.35 -17.28 -18.49
C ALA A 344 7.82 -17.16 -18.06
N TYR A 345 8.02 -16.81 -16.79
CA TYR A 345 9.34 -16.67 -16.19
C TYR A 345 9.79 -17.98 -15.56
N PHE A 346 10.95 -18.47 -15.96
CA PHE A 346 11.57 -19.67 -15.38
C PHE A 346 12.93 -19.37 -14.79
N MET A 347 13.21 -19.98 -13.65
CA MET A 347 14.51 -19.91 -12.97
C MET A 347 15.33 -21.16 -13.30
N LYS A 348 16.59 -20.97 -13.70
CA LYS A 348 17.54 -22.08 -13.88
C LYS A 348 17.93 -22.66 -12.52
N LEU A 349 17.73 -23.96 -12.33
CA LEU A 349 18.13 -24.67 -11.13
C LEU A 349 19.64 -25.02 -11.15
N PRO A 350 20.29 -25.07 -9.97
CA PRO A 350 21.61 -25.67 -9.83
C PRO A 350 21.54 -27.18 -10.14
N GLU A 351 22.60 -27.69 -10.79
CA GLU A 351 22.77 -29.12 -11.07
C GLU A 351 22.78 -29.95 -9.78
#